data_AF-A0AAV7G3Q0-F1
#
_entry.id   AF-A0AAV7G3Q0-F1
#
_cell.length_a   1.000
_cell.length_b   1.000
_cell.length_c   1.000
_cell.angle_alpha   90.00
_cell.angle_beta   90.00
_cell.angle_gamma   90.00
#
_symmetry.space_group_name_H-M   'P 1'
#
loop_
_entity.id
_entity.type
_entity.pdbx_description
1 polymer ?
#
loop_
_entity_poly.entity_id
_entity_poly.type
_entity_poly.pdbx_seq_one_letter_code
_entity_poly.pdbx_strand_id
1 'polypeptide(L)'
;MASQAIDSHREGAEVFRGDEICRKKSIELLEELCLPKGLFPLEDIEEFGYNRASGFIWLIQKKKKDHVFKQIKRAVSYAPEVTAFVEKYKLKKMTGVKTKELLLWLSVVEFLYSLIKLMASQAIGSHREGAEVFNGDEICRKKSIELLEELCLPKGLFPLKDIEEFGYNRASGFIWLIQKKKKDHVFKHIKRAVSYAPEVTAFVEKYKLKKMTGVKTKELLLWLSVVEVYFENPTSEKLTFKTGTGLSDSFIASAFDL
;
A
#
# COMPACT_ATOMS: atom_id res chain seq x y z
N MET A 1 -6.30 19.87 -31.21
CA MET A 1 -6.81 18.49 -31.15
C MET A 1 -6.82 17.89 -29.73
N ALA A 2 -5.92 18.26 -28.81
CA ALA A 2 -5.94 17.73 -27.43
C ALA A 2 -7.03 18.32 -26.50
N SER A 3 -7.46 19.59 -26.69
CA SER A 3 -8.48 20.19 -25.79
C SER A 3 -9.91 19.68 -26.07
N GLN A 4 -10.26 19.39 -27.33
CA GLN A 4 -11.57 18.84 -27.70
C GLN A 4 -11.86 17.47 -27.06
N ALA A 5 -10.82 16.70 -26.71
CA ALA A 5 -10.98 15.40 -26.03
C ALA A 5 -11.22 15.52 -24.51
N ILE A 6 -10.93 16.68 -23.90
CA ILE A 6 -11.16 16.93 -22.47
C ILE A 6 -12.56 17.51 -22.24
N ASP A 7 -13.03 18.37 -23.16
CA ASP A 7 -14.34 19.01 -23.05
C ASP A 7 -15.50 18.00 -23.11
N SER A 8 -15.38 16.92 -23.89
CA SER A 8 -16.38 15.84 -23.92
C SER A 8 -16.53 15.13 -22.57
N HIS A 9 -15.49 15.08 -21.74
CA HIS A 9 -15.58 14.50 -20.40
C HIS A 9 -16.24 15.44 -19.38
N ARG A 10 -16.39 16.74 -19.69
CA ARG A 10 -17.11 17.71 -18.85
C ARG A 10 -18.62 17.67 -19.09
N GLU A 11 -19.07 17.08 -20.20
CA GLU A 11 -20.50 16.97 -20.53
C GLU A 11 -21.25 16.10 -19.51
N GLY A 12 -22.37 16.62 -19.00
CA GLY A 12 -23.19 15.93 -17.98
C GLY A 12 -22.56 15.89 -16.58
N ALA A 13 -21.47 16.63 -16.34
CA ALA A 13 -20.82 16.67 -15.04
C ALA A 13 -21.60 17.54 -14.02
N GLU A 14 -21.46 17.18 -12.74
CA GLU A 14 -21.80 18.07 -11.64
C GLU A 14 -20.71 19.15 -11.53
N VAL A 15 -21.10 20.43 -11.59
CA VAL A 15 -20.17 21.56 -11.53
C VAL A 15 -20.54 22.47 -10.36
N PHE A 16 -19.57 22.72 -9.49
CA PHE A 16 -19.68 23.56 -8.32
C PHE A 16 -18.78 24.78 -8.48
N ARG A 17 -19.22 25.94 -7.99
CA ARG A 17 -18.47 27.20 -8.05
C ARG A 17 -18.44 27.87 -6.68
N GLY A 18 -17.28 28.39 -6.30
CA GLY A 18 -17.05 29.04 -5.01
C GLY A 18 -16.32 28.15 -4.00
N ASP A 19 -15.39 28.75 -3.25
CA ASP A 19 -14.38 28.04 -2.46
C ASP A 19 -14.99 27.06 -1.44
N GLU A 20 -15.97 27.50 -0.66
CA GLU A 20 -16.57 26.69 0.41
C GLU A 20 -17.29 25.45 -0.14
N ILE A 21 -18.13 25.62 -1.17
CA ILE A 21 -18.88 24.50 -1.77
C ILE A 21 -17.95 23.56 -2.54
N CYS A 22 -16.94 24.09 -3.24
CA CYS A 22 -15.97 23.29 -3.95
C CYS A 22 -15.13 22.45 -2.99
N ARG A 23 -14.66 23.04 -1.88
CA ARG A 23 -13.95 22.31 -0.82
C ARG A 23 -14.81 21.20 -0.24
N LYS A 24 -16.07 21.51 0.12
CA LYS A 24 -17.01 20.52 0.66
C LYS A 24 -17.23 19.36 -0.31
N LYS A 25 -17.56 19.65 -1.57
CA LYS A 25 -17.82 18.64 -2.61
C LYS A 25 -16.59 17.83 -2.98
N SER A 26 -15.41 18.45 -2.97
CA SER A 26 -14.15 17.74 -3.14
C SER A 26 -13.93 16.73 -2.01
N ILE A 27 -14.17 17.11 -0.75
CA ILE A 27 -14.01 16.22 0.40
C ILE A 27 -15.03 15.07 0.35
N GLU A 28 -16.30 15.36 0.05
CA GLU A 28 -17.36 14.35 -0.10
C GLU A 28 -16.98 13.33 -1.18
N LEU A 29 -16.49 13.78 -2.34
CA LEU A 29 -16.06 12.87 -3.41
C LEU A 29 -14.83 12.05 -3.01
N LEU A 30 -13.83 12.68 -2.37
CA LEU A 30 -12.65 11.96 -1.89
C LEU A 30 -13.05 10.89 -0.86
N GLU A 31 -14.00 11.18 0.01
CA GLU A 31 -14.54 10.21 0.99
C GLU A 31 -15.32 9.08 0.32
N GLU A 32 -16.21 9.40 -0.63
CA GLU A 32 -16.96 8.43 -1.46
C GLU A 32 -16.01 7.44 -2.15
N LEU A 33 -14.89 7.95 -2.67
CA LEU A 33 -13.89 7.18 -3.40
C LEU A 33 -12.78 6.61 -2.50
N CYS A 34 -12.86 6.82 -1.19
CA CYS A 34 -11.86 6.38 -0.22
C CYS A 34 -10.43 6.89 -0.55
N LEU A 35 -10.31 8.15 -0.98
CA LEU A 35 -9.09 8.89 -1.24
C LEU A 35 -8.75 9.83 -0.06
N PRO A 36 -7.47 10.15 0.20
CA PRO A 36 -7.08 11.05 1.28
C PRO A 36 -7.69 12.46 1.12
N LYS A 37 -8.35 12.98 2.16
CA LYS A 37 -8.94 14.33 2.17
C LYS A 37 -7.92 15.46 1.95
N GLY A 38 -6.63 15.21 2.26
CA GLY A 38 -5.53 16.14 2.05
C GLY A 38 -4.83 16.04 0.70
N LEU A 39 -5.40 15.31 -0.26
CA LEU A 39 -4.76 15.02 -1.54
C LEU A 39 -4.67 16.23 -2.47
N PHE A 40 -5.66 17.13 -2.41
CA PHE A 40 -5.68 18.38 -3.16
C PHE A 40 -5.53 19.57 -2.21
N PRO A 41 -4.94 20.68 -2.67
CA PRO A 41 -4.96 21.95 -1.94
C PRO A 41 -6.36 22.57 -2.04
N LEU A 42 -7.21 22.32 -1.04
CA LEU A 42 -8.62 22.72 -1.05
C LEU A 42 -8.86 24.14 -0.47
N GLU A 43 -8.16 25.11 -1.03
CA GLU A 43 -8.26 26.52 -0.69
C GLU A 43 -8.27 27.35 -1.98
N ASP A 44 -8.89 28.52 -1.99
CA ASP A 44 -9.01 29.42 -3.16
C ASP A 44 -9.51 28.70 -4.43
N ILE A 45 -10.44 27.75 -4.27
CA ILE A 45 -11.03 27.00 -5.37
C ILE A 45 -12.11 27.86 -6.02
N GLU A 46 -12.05 28.02 -7.33
CA GLU A 46 -13.04 28.73 -8.12
C GLU A 46 -14.12 27.79 -8.64
N GLU A 47 -13.71 26.61 -9.10
CA GLU A 47 -14.59 25.61 -9.71
C GLU A 47 -14.12 24.20 -9.38
N PHE A 48 -15.06 23.31 -9.07
CA PHE A 48 -14.83 21.89 -8.95
C PHE A 48 -15.90 21.17 -9.77
N GLY A 49 -15.47 20.27 -10.65
CA GLY A 49 -16.40 19.49 -11.46
C GLY A 49 -16.08 18.01 -11.43
N TYR A 50 -17.14 17.21 -11.52
CA TYR A 50 -17.05 15.76 -11.56
C TYR A 50 -18.11 15.15 -12.46
N ASN A 51 -17.65 14.37 -13.44
CA ASN A 51 -18.49 13.52 -14.27
C ASN A 51 -18.49 12.10 -13.70
N ARG A 52 -19.62 11.70 -13.09
CA ARG A 52 -19.80 10.35 -12.52
C ARG A 52 -19.65 9.24 -13.55
N ALA A 53 -20.16 9.44 -14.77
CA ALA A 53 -20.17 8.41 -15.80
C ALA A 53 -18.76 8.07 -16.31
N SER A 54 -17.91 9.08 -16.48
CA SER A 54 -16.54 8.89 -16.97
C SER A 54 -15.49 8.80 -15.87
N GLY A 55 -15.83 9.17 -14.64
CA GLY A 55 -14.86 9.32 -13.55
C GLY A 55 -13.99 10.58 -13.70
N PHE A 56 -14.30 11.49 -14.62
CA PHE A 56 -13.45 12.66 -14.88
C PHE A 56 -13.70 13.78 -13.87
N ILE A 57 -12.65 14.29 -13.25
CA ILE A 57 -12.70 15.45 -12.33
C ILE A 57 -11.83 16.59 -12.81
N TRP A 58 -12.20 17.80 -12.43
CA TRP A 58 -11.32 18.96 -12.52
C TRP A 58 -11.49 19.89 -11.32
N LEU A 59 -10.41 20.59 -11.00
CA LEU A 59 -10.32 21.57 -9.93
C LEU A 59 -9.62 22.81 -10.49
N ILE A 60 -10.31 23.96 -10.44
CA ILE A 60 -9.78 25.26 -10.86
C ILE A 60 -9.53 26.10 -9.62
N GLN A 61 -8.31 26.62 -9.50
CA GLN A 61 -7.81 27.45 -8.41
C GLN A 61 -7.36 28.79 -8.97
N LYS A 62 -7.48 29.86 -8.18
CA LYS A 62 -7.07 31.22 -8.58
C LYS A 62 -5.62 31.32 -9.08
N LYS A 63 -4.74 30.51 -8.51
CA LYS A 63 -3.30 30.52 -8.81
C LYS A 63 -2.68 29.17 -8.55
N LYS A 64 -1.49 28.98 -9.10
CA LYS A 64 -0.64 27.84 -8.79
C LYS A 64 -0.43 27.73 -7.27
N LYS A 65 -0.55 26.52 -6.72
CA LYS A 65 -0.31 26.24 -5.30
C LYS A 65 0.79 25.21 -5.12
N ASP A 66 1.69 25.46 -4.18
CA ASP A 66 2.68 24.47 -3.74
C ASP A 66 2.24 23.92 -2.38
N HIS A 67 2.17 22.59 -2.26
CA HIS A 67 1.81 21.89 -1.04
C HIS A 67 2.94 20.97 -0.59
N VAL A 68 3.20 20.94 0.71
CA VAL A 68 4.19 20.04 1.32
C VAL A 68 3.47 18.99 2.13
N PHE A 69 3.53 17.74 1.67
CA PHE A 69 3.04 16.60 2.43
C PHE A 69 4.04 16.28 3.54
N LYS A 70 3.79 16.82 4.75
CA LYS A 70 4.70 16.71 5.91
C LYS A 70 5.10 15.27 6.24
N GLN A 71 4.16 14.33 6.16
CA GLN A 71 4.39 12.92 6.49
C GLN A 71 5.40 12.24 5.56
N ILE A 72 5.41 12.61 4.28
CA ILE A 72 6.33 12.04 3.27
C ILE A 72 7.46 13.00 2.88
N LYS A 73 7.51 14.20 3.50
CA LYS A 73 8.49 15.26 3.23
C LYS A 73 8.63 15.63 1.75
N ARG A 74 7.54 15.56 0.97
CA ARG A 74 7.53 15.88 -0.47
C ARG A 74 6.75 17.14 -0.78
N ALA A 75 7.26 17.91 -1.74
CA ALA A 75 6.63 19.13 -2.26
C ALA A 75 6.00 18.86 -3.63
N VAL A 76 4.72 19.23 -3.76
CA VAL A 76 3.93 19.08 -4.97
C VAL A 76 3.37 20.44 -5.38
N SER A 77 3.56 20.78 -6.65
CA SER A 77 3.02 21.97 -7.30
C SER A 77 1.76 21.62 -8.07
N TYR A 78 0.66 22.32 -7.80
CA TYR A 78 -0.61 22.26 -8.51
C TYR A 78 -0.76 23.51 -9.38
N ALA A 79 -1.00 23.33 -10.67
CA ALA A 79 -1.35 24.38 -11.60
C ALA A 79 -2.73 24.98 -11.28
N PRO A 80 -3.08 26.13 -11.86
CA PRO A 80 -4.41 26.71 -11.70
C PRO A 80 -5.53 25.72 -12.07
N GLU A 81 -5.34 24.89 -13.09
CA GLU A 81 -6.25 23.79 -13.41
C GLU A 81 -5.58 22.44 -13.17
N VAL A 82 -6.26 21.57 -12.44
CA VAL A 82 -5.87 20.18 -12.19
C VAL A 82 -6.99 19.29 -12.68
N THR A 83 -6.68 18.29 -13.51
CA THR A 83 -7.66 17.31 -14.00
C THR A 83 -7.18 15.89 -13.75
N ALA A 84 -8.11 14.96 -13.60
CA ALA A 84 -7.79 13.55 -13.40
C ALA A 84 -8.98 12.64 -13.72
N PHE A 85 -8.72 11.34 -13.86
CA PHE A 85 -9.75 10.31 -13.79
C PHE A 85 -9.69 9.63 -12.43
N VAL A 86 -10.82 9.52 -11.76
CA VAL A 86 -10.96 8.92 -10.43
C VAL A 86 -11.79 7.64 -10.48
N GLU A 87 -11.35 6.68 -9.69
CA GLU A 87 -12.06 5.45 -9.35
C GLU A 87 -11.90 5.22 -7.85
N LYS A 88 -12.66 4.27 -7.30
CA LYS A 88 -12.49 3.87 -5.90
C LYS A 88 -11.02 3.52 -5.63
N TYR A 89 -10.41 4.20 -4.66
CA TYR A 89 -9.01 4.08 -4.28
C TYR A 89 -7.99 4.43 -5.38
N LYS A 90 -8.32 5.19 -6.43
CA LYS A 90 -7.37 5.42 -7.53
C LYS A 90 -7.55 6.75 -8.26
N LEU A 91 -6.43 7.37 -8.61
CA LEU A 91 -6.32 8.49 -9.54
C LEU A 91 -5.47 8.07 -10.75
N LYS A 92 -5.89 8.48 -11.94
CA LYS A 92 -5.22 8.20 -13.21
C LYS A 92 -5.14 9.47 -14.06
N LYS A 93 -4.14 9.51 -14.95
CA LYS A 93 -3.96 10.55 -15.97
C LYS A 93 -4.07 11.98 -15.40
N MET A 94 -3.47 12.21 -14.24
CA MET A 94 -3.47 13.53 -13.60
C MET A 94 -2.71 14.53 -14.47
N THR A 95 -3.29 15.69 -14.67
CA THR A 95 -2.65 16.84 -15.31
C THR A 95 -2.61 18.03 -14.35
N GLY A 96 -1.74 19.00 -14.62
CA GLY A 96 -1.59 20.18 -13.76
C GLY A 96 -0.84 19.91 -12.45
N VAL A 97 -0.35 18.70 -12.19
CA VAL A 97 0.44 18.38 -11.00
C VAL A 97 1.90 18.13 -11.37
N LYS A 98 2.81 18.84 -10.71
CA LYS A 98 4.27 18.72 -10.89
C LYS A 98 4.95 18.47 -9.55
N THR A 99 5.81 17.47 -9.47
CA THR A 99 6.70 17.28 -8.32
C THR A 99 7.96 18.14 -8.52
N LYS A 100 8.42 18.83 -7.46
CA LYS A 100 9.60 19.70 -7.52
C LYS A 100 10.95 18.95 -7.47
N GLU A 101 10.97 17.66 -7.79
CA GLU A 101 12.21 16.88 -7.93
C GLU A 101 12.69 16.92 -9.38
N LEU A 102 13.69 17.76 -9.65
CA LEU A 102 14.52 17.72 -10.86
C LEU A 102 15.35 16.43 -10.85
N LEU A 103 14.79 15.32 -11.33
CA LEU A 103 15.46 14.20 -12.00
C LEU A 103 14.42 13.19 -12.56
N LEU A 104 14.69 12.77 -13.79
CA LEU A 104 13.85 12.10 -14.81
C LEU A 104 13.02 10.90 -14.33
N TRP A 105 11.80 10.74 -14.89
CA TRP A 105 10.93 9.54 -15.05
C TRP A 105 10.71 8.57 -13.86
N LEU A 106 11.73 8.31 -13.04
CA LEU A 106 11.70 7.58 -11.77
C LEU A 106 10.80 8.25 -10.73
N SER A 107 10.73 9.58 -10.65
CA SER A 107 9.99 10.29 -9.61
C SER A 107 8.46 10.15 -9.71
N VAL A 108 7.92 10.09 -10.93
CA VAL A 108 6.47 9.83 -11.14
C VAL A 108 6.13 8.39 -10.80
N VAL A 109 6.99 7.43 -11.16
CA VAL A 109 6.83 6.01 -10.77
C VAL A 109 6.95 5.85 -9.25
N GLU A 110 7.92 6.52 -8.61
CA GLU A 110 8.05 6.52 -7.16
C GLU A 110 6.91 7.26 -6.46
N PHE A 111 6.38 8.33 -7.05
CA PHE A 111 5.24 9.05 -6.51
C PHE A 111 3.98 8.19 -6.59
N LEU A 112 3.73 7.54 -7.74
CA LEU A 112 2.64 6.57 -7.87
C LEU A 112 2.85 5.39 -6.91
N TYR A 113 4.08 4.88 -6.77
CA TYR A 113 4.41 3.82 -5.82
C TYR A 113 4.19 4.26 -4.37
N SER A 114 4.57 5.49 -4.02
CA SER A 114 4.38 6.10 -2.70
C SER A 114 2.89 6.35 -2.41
N LEU A 115 2.13 6.80 -3.41
CA LEU A 115 0.68 6.98 -3.31
C LEU A 115 -0.02 5.62 -3.16
N ILE A 116 0.35 4.61 -3.97
CA ILE A 116 -0.12 3.23 -3.81
C ILE A 116 0.24 2.69 -2.42
N LYS A 117 1.46 2.95 -1.93
CA LYS A 117 1.92 2.53 -0.60
C LYS A 117 1.16 3.25 0.52
N LEU A 118 0.85 4.54 0.36
CA LEU A 118 0.06 5.33 1.30
C LEU A 118 -1.40 4.83 1.34
N MET A 119 -1.98 4.55 0.18
CA MET A 119 -3.34 4.02 0.08
C MET A 119 -3.44 2.59 0.61
N ALA A 120 -2.44 1.76 0.34
CA ALA A 120 -2.30 0.45 0.97
C ALA A 120 -2.14 0.59 2.50
N SER A 121 -1.37 1.58 2.98
CA SER A 121 -1.18 1.85 4.41
C SER A 121 -2.46 2.32 5.10
N GLN A 122 -3.28 3.17 4.46
CA GLN A 122 -4.59 3.57 4.99
C GLN A 122 -5.59 2.41 5.01
N ALA A 123 -5.61 1.58 3.95
CA ALA A 123 -6.43 0.37 3.95
C ALA A 123 -6.00 -0.61 5.05
N ILE A 124 -4.69 -0.77 5.27
CA ILE A 124 -4.10 -1.58 6.35
C ILE A 124 -4.47 -1.06 7.74
N GLY A 125 -4.54 0.26 7.93
CA GLY A 125 -4.86 0.88 9.23
C GLY A 125 -6.21 0.42 9.80
N SER A 126 -7.24 0.33 8.95
CA SER A 126 -8.57 -0.16 9.36
C SER A 126 -8.56 -1.61 9.87
N HIS A 127 -7.65 -2.44 9.38
CA HIS A 127 -7.51 -3.83 9.81
C HIS A 127 -6.82 -3.98 11.16
N ARG A 128 -6.29 -2.91 11.77
CA ARG A 128 -5.72 -2.96 13.12
C ARG A 128 -6.74 -2.74 14.22
N GLU A 129 -7.91 -2.20 13.88
CA GLU A 129 -8.96 -1.94 14.86
C GLU A 129 -9.48 -3.24 15.48
N GLY A 130 -9.50 -3.31 16.81
CA GLY A 130 -9.91 -4.51 17.55
C GLY A 130 -8.90 -5.67 17.56
N ALA A 131 -7.67 -5.44 17.10
CA ALA A 131 -6.62 -6.45 17.12
C ALA A 131 -6.04 -6.71 18.51
N GLU A 132 -5.59 -7.93 18.74
CA GLU A 132 -4.69 -8.26 19.86
C GLU A 132 -3.30 -7.69 19.54
N VAL A 133 -2.76 -6.83 20.41
CA VAL A 133 -1.43 -6.21 20.21
C VAL A 133 -0.53 -6.56 21.39
N PHE A 134 0.63 -7.12 21.08
CA PHE A 134 1.65 -7.52 22.03
C PHE A 134 2.91 -6.70 21.78
N ASN A 135 3.60 -6.32 22.86
CA ASN A 135 4.81 -5.50 22.80
C ASN A 135 5.95 -6.18 23.55
N GLY A 136 7.15 -6.16 22.97
CA GLY A 136 8.37 -6.75 23.52
C GLY A 136 8.76 -8.09 22.89
N ASP A 137 10.07 -8.29 22.71
CA ASP A 137 10.63 -9.36 21.89
C ASP A 137 10.17 -10.77 22.29
N GLU A 138 10.18 -11.07 23.58
CA GLU A 138 9.85 -12.41 24.08
C GLU A 138 8.37 -12.78 23.82
N ILE A 139 7.44 -11.90 24.19
CA ILE A 139 6.01 -12.15 24.01
C ILE A 139 5.63 -12.11 22.53
N CYS A 140 6.20 -11.20 21.75
CA CYS A 140 5.95 -11.12 20.32
C CYS A 140 6.45 -12.36 19.58
N ARG A 141 7.64 -12.87 19.94
CA ARG A 141 8.17 -14.14 19.42
C ARG A 141 7.24 -15.29 19.75
N LYS A 142 6.82 -15.41 21.01
CA LYS A 142 5.90 -16.47 21.46
C LYS A 142 4.59 -16.43 20.67
N LYS A 143 3.97 -15.26 20.55
CA LYS A 143 2.70 -15.08 19.83
C LYS A 143 2.82 -15.32 18.33
N SER A 144 3.95 -14.95 17.72
CA SER A 144 4.24 -15.24 16.32
C SER A 144 4.33 -16.76 16.06
N ILE A 145 4.97 -17.50 16.97
CA ILE A 145 5.07 -18.96 16.87
C ILE A 145 3.70 -19.62 17.06
N GLU A 146 2.94 -19.21 18.09
CA GLU A 146 1.59 -19.70 18.35
C GLU A 146 0.68 -19.51 17.13
N LEU A 147 0.75 -18.35 16.47
CA LEU A 147 0.00 -18.09 15.24
C LEU A 147 0.42 -19.05 14.12
N LEU A 148 1.73 -19.20 13.86
CA LEU A 148 2.19 -20.09 12.79
C LEU A 148 1.75 -21.53 13.01
N GLU A 149 1.76 -21.98 14.27
CA GLU A 149 1.24 -23.29 14.68
C GLU A 149 -0.28 -23.40 14.45
N GLU A 150 -1.07 -22.39 14.86
CA GLU A 150 -2.52 -22.30 14.61
C GLU A 150 -2.84 -22.42 13.10
N LEU A 151 -2.03 -21.78 12.27
CA LEU A 151 -2.16 -21.79 10.82
C LEU A 151 -1.55 -23.03 10.15
N CYS A 152 -0.95 -23.95 10.90
CA CYS A 152 -0.23 -25.12 10.36
C CYS A 152 0.87 -24.73 9.37
N LEU A 153 1.63 -23.68 9.69
CA LEU A 153 2.78 -23.17 8.94
C LEU A 153 4.09 -23.41 9.74
N PRO A 154 5.26 -23.54 9.07
CA PRO A 154 6.54 -23.71 9.75
C PRO A 154 6.86 -22.56 10.71
N LYS A 155 7.30 -22.90 11.93
CA LYS A 155 7.46 -21.94 13.04
C LYS A 155 8.61 -20.95 12.84
N GLY A 156 9.55 -21.25 11.93
CA GLY A 156 10.70 -20.41 11.60
C GLY A 156 10.48 -19.47 10.41
N LEU A 157 9.25 -19.31 9.92
CA LEU A 157 8.96 -18.41 8.79
C LEU A 157 9.22 -16.93 9.08
N PHE A 158 9.17 -16.50 10.34
CA PHE A 158 9.38 -15.10 10.71
C PHE A 158 10.75 -14.84 11.33
N PRO A 159 11.25 -13.59 11.25
CA PRO A 159 12.46 -13.18 11.95
C PRO A 159 12.19 -13.08 13.46
N LEU A 160 12.37 -14.17 14.19
CA LEU A 160 12.07 -14.30 15.63
C LEU A 160 13.06 -13.62 16.59
N LYS A 161 13.51 -12.41 16.29
CA LYS A 161 14.42 -11.64 17.17
C LYS A 161 14.34 -10.14 16.89
N ASP A 162 14.46 -9.35 17.94
CA ASP A 162 14.40 -7.89 17.96
C ASP A 162 13.02 -7.36 17.51
N ILE A 163 11.96 -8.12 17.85
CA ILE A 163 10.57 -7.76 17.57
C ILE A 163 10.09 -6.79 18.65
N GLU A 164 9.52 -5.67 18.22
CA GLU A 164 8.99 -4.63 19.11
C GLU A 164 7.49 -4.79 19.33
N GLU A 165 6.76 -5.10 18.27
CA GLU A 165 5.30 -5.24 18.30
C GLU A 165 4.86 -6.40 17.40
N PHE A 166 3.89 -7.17 17.86
CA PHE A 166 3.16 -8.15 17.07
C PHE A 166 1.67 -7.91 17.26
N GLY A 167 0.94 -7.75 16.16
CA GLY A 167 -0.49 -7.56 16.18
C GLY A 167 -1.23 -8.59 15.35
N TYR A 168 -2.38 -9.02 15.85
CA TYR A 168 -3.25 -9.94 15.16
C TYR A 168 -4.73 -9.54 15.31
N ASN A 169 -5.34 -9.15 14.20
CA ASN A 169 -6.78 -9.04 14.09
C ASN A 169 -7.38 -10.37 13.64
N ARG A 170 -7.97 -11.12 14.58
CA ARG A 170 -8.62 -12.40 14.30
C ARG A 170 -9.82 -12.27 13.37
N ALA A 171 -10.59 -11.19 13.48
CA ALA A 171 -11.81 -10.98 12.69
C ALA A 171 -11.49 -10.79 11.19
N SER A 172 -10.43 -10.05 10.88
CA SER A 172 -10.01 -9.84 9.48
C SER A 172 -8.90 -10.78 9.01
N GLY A 173 -8.33 -11.59 9.90
CA GLY A 173 -7.13 -12.38 9.61
C GLY A 173 -5.90 -11.52 9.32
N PHE A 174 -5.83 -10.27 9.79
CA PHE A 174 -4.72 -9.38 9.47
C PHE A 174 -3.65 -9.41 10.56
N ILE A 175 -2.39 -9.54 10.17
CA ILE A 175 -1.26 -9.53 11.09
C ILE A 175 -0.24 -8.46 10.72
N TRP A 176 0.49 -8.01 11.72
CA TRP A 176 1.72 -7.26 11.51
C TRP A 176 2.78 -7.59 12.54
N LEU A 177 4.02 -7.42 12.14
CA LEU A 177 5.20 -7.61 12.97
C LEU A 177 6.14 -6.42 12.74
N ILE A 178 6.47 -5.71 13.82
CA ILE A 178 7.39 -4.57 13.82
C ILE A 178 8.68 -5.01 14.48
N GLN A 179 9.81 -4.74 13.81
CA GLN A 179 11.15 -5.03 14.28
C GLN A 179 12.01 -3.77 14.22
N LYS A 180 12.96 -3.63 15.14
CA LYS A 180 13.81 -2.42 15.30
C LYS A 180 14.43 -1.90 14.01
N LYS A 181 14.84 -2.81 13.14
CA LYS A 181 15.52 -2.51 11.88
C LYS A 181 15.32 -3.62 10.88
N LYS A 182 15.56 -3.32 9.60
CA LYS A 182 15.61 -4.33 8.54
C LYS A 182 16.55 -5.47 8.93
N LYS A 183 16.16 -6.72 8.64
CA LYS A 183 16.95 -7.91 8.94
C LYS A 183 17.06 -8.80 7.71
N ASP A 184 18.30 -9.11 7.34
CA ASP A 184 18.59 -10.12 6.33
C ASP A 184 18.81 -11.48 7.02
N HIS A 185 18.26 -12.54 6.44
CA HIS A 185 18.33 -13.91 6.91
C HIS A 185 18.68 -14.84 5.75
N VAL A 186 19.36 -15.94 6.04
CA VAL A 186 19.61 -17.00 5.07
C VAL A 186 19.06 -18.30 5.62
N PHE A 187 18.04 -18.85 4.95
CA PHE A 187 17.55 -20.19 5.24
C PHE A 187 18.58 -21.20 4.75
N LYS A 188 19.38 -21.74 5.67
CA LYS A 188 20.57 -22.55 5.36
C LYS A 188 20.23 -23.79 4.52
N HIS A 189 19.12 -24.46 4.84
CA HIS A 189 18.70 -25.70 4.16
C HIS A 189 18.41 -25.49 2.67
N ILE A 190 17.89 -24.32 2.29
CA ILE A 190 17.56 -23.99 0.90
C ILE A 190 18.52 -22.97 0.28
N LYS A 191 19.50 -22.50 1.05
CA LYS A 191 20.49 -21.47 0.66
C LYS A 191 19.85 -20.20 0.08
N ARG A 192 18.64 -19.84 0.53
CA ARG A 192 17.94 -18.64 0.08
C ARG A 192 18.13 -17.48 1.06
N ALA A 193 18.53 -16.34 0.51
CA ALA A 193 18.60 -15.08 1.24
C ALA A 193 17.24 -14.36 1.21
N VAL A 194 16.76 -13.95 2.37
CA VAL A 194 15.49 -13.27 2.57
C VAL A 194 15.73 -12.01 3.39
N SER A 195 15.07 -10.93 3.02
CA SER A 195 15.14 -9.62 3.67
C SER A 195 13.77 -9.29 4.26
N TYR A 196 13.73 -9.05 5.56
CA TYR A 196 12.56 -8.56 6.30
C TYR A 196 12.72 -7.07 6.58
N ALA A 197 11.74 -6.28 6.17
CA ALA A 197 11.66 -4.84 6.46
C ALA A 197 11.37 -4.59 7.95
N PRO A 198 11.53 -3.35 8.45
CA PRO A 198 11.13 -2.98 9.81
C PRO A 198 9.68 -3.30 10.15
N GLU A 199 8.81 -3.38 9.14
CA GLU A 199 7.42 -3.77 9.30
C GLU A 199 7.07 -4.82 8.24
N VAL A 200 6.51 -5.93 8.71
CA VAL A 200 6.00 -7.04 7.89
C VAL A 200 4.51 -7.16 8.16
N THR A 201 3.70 -7.27 7.11
CA THR A 201 2.25 -7.46 7.23
C THR A 201 1.76 -8.58 6.33
N ALA A 202 0.66 -9.22 6.70
CA ALA A 202 0.00 -10.24 5.88
C ALA A 202 -1.48 -10.40 6.27
N PHE A 203 -2.25 -10.99 5.37
CA PHE A 203 -3.51 -11.64 5.72
C PHE A 203 -3.25 -13.14 5.87
N VAL A 204 -3.83 -13.76 6.88
CA VAL A 204 -3.58 -15.14 7.25
C VAL A 204 -4.84 -15.98 7.14
N GLU A 205 -4.64 -17.18 6.62
CA GLU A 205 -5.62 -18.25 6.55
C GLU A 205 -4.90 -19.55 6.90
N LYS A 206 -5.64 -20.60 7.25
CA LYS A 206 -5.03 -21.90 7.50
C LYS A 206 -4.19 -22.32 6.28
N TYR A 207 -2.94 -22.72 6.53
CA TYR A 207 -1.92 -23.10 5.55
C TYR A 207 -1.45 -21.98 4.61
N LYS A 208 -1.80 -20.72 4.84
CA LYS A 208 -1.57 -19.66 3.85
C LYS A 208 -1.40 -18.25 4.43
N LEU A 209 -0.42 -17.54 3.90
CA LEU A 209 -0.21 -16.10 4.05
C LEU A 209 -0.45 -15.42 2.70
N LYS A 210 -1.22 -14.32 2.68
CA LYS A 210 -1.60 -13.57 1.48
C LYS A 210 -1.29 -12.09 1.63
N LYS A 211 -1.12 -11.42 0.49
CA LYS A 211 -0.83 -9.98 0.38
C LYS A 211 0.29 -9.56 1.33
N MET A 212 1.31 -10.42 1.42
CA MET A 212 2.45 -10.19 2.30
C MET A 212 3.18 -8.93 1.86
N THR A 213 3.60 -8.12 2.83
CA THR A 213 4.46 -6.95 2.60
C THR A 213 5.66 -6.98 3.53
N GLY A 214 6.72 -6.29 3.17
CA GLY A 214 7.95 -6.23 3.97
C GLY A 214 8.86 -7.45 3.84
N VAL A 215 8.51 -8.47 3.07
CA VAL A 215 9.36 -9.65 2.83
C VAL A 215 9.88 -9.65 1.39
N LYS A 216 11.19 -9.79 1.22
CA LYS A 216 11.81 -9.97 -0.09
C LYS A 216 12.72 -11.19 -0.11
N THR A 217 12.68 -11.94 -1.20
CA THR A 217 13.62 -13.03 -1.48
C THR A 217 14.64 -12.59 -2.52
N LYS A 218 15.87 -13.08 -2.42
CA LYS A 218 16.88 -12.86 -3.45
C LYS A 218 16.80 -13.97 -4.49
N GLU A 219 16.40 -13.57 -5.69
CA GLU A 219 16.33 -14.46 -6.84
C GLU A 219 17.27 -13.94 -7.93
N LEU A 220 18.22 -14.79 -8.34
CA LEU A 220 19.36 -14.38 -9.16
C LEU A 220 20.09 -13.17 -8.55
N LEU A 221 20.10 -12.03 -9.25
CA LEU A 221 20.72 -10.78 -8.81
C LEU A 221 19.71 -9.75 -8.28
N LEU A 222 18.41 -10.07 -8.22
CA LEU A 222 17.33 -9.15 -7.86
C LEU A 222 16.66 -9.52 -6.54
N TRP A 223 16.21 -8.50 -5.82
CA TRP A 223 15.36 -8.66 -4.64
C TRP A 223 13.89 -8.55 -5.04
N LEU A 224 13.17 -9.66 -4.97
CA LEU A 224 11.76 -9.74 -5.34
C LEU A 224 10.87 -9.81 -4.10
N SER A 225 9.77 -9.06 -4.10
CA SER A 225 8.81 -9.06 -3.00
C SER A 225 8.02 -10.36 -2.97
N VAL A 226 8.00 -11.03 -1.83
CA VAL A 226 7.13 -12.19 -1.58
C VAL A 226 5.75 -11.68 -1.19
N VAL A 227 4.72 -12.15 -1.89
CA VAL A 227 3.33 -11.70 -1.72
C VAL A 227 2.40 -12.80 -1.23
N GLU A 228 2.74 -14.07 -1.43
CA GLU A 228 2.01 -15.21 -0.87
C GLU A 228 2.97 -16.30 -0.43
N VAL A 229 2.60 -17.01 0.64
CA VAL A 229 3.26 -18.22 1.12
C VAL A 229 2.17 -19.23 1.44
N TYR A 230 2.21 -20.43 0.86
CA TYR A 230 1.10 -21.37 1.04
C TYR A 230 1.48 -22.83 0.78
N PHE A 231 0.71 -23.75 1.37
CA PHE A 231 0.64 -25.12 0.92
C PHE A 231 -0.43 -25.26 -0.17
N GLU A 232 -0.12 -26.00 -1.24
CA GLU A 232 -1.08 -26.26 -2.33
C GLU A 232 -2.33 -27.00 -1.83
N ASN A 233 -2.14 -27.91 -0.87
CA ASN A 233 -3.18 -28.64 -0.18
C ASN A 233 -2.72 -29.02 1.24
N PRO A 234 -3.64 -29.40 2.15
CA PRO A 234 -3.30 -29.69 3.56
C PRO A 234 -2.30 -30.84 3.76
N THR A 235 -2.14 -31.73 2.78
CA THR A 235 -1.22 -32.88 2.81
C THR A 235 0.13 -32.58 2.16
N SER A 236 0.32 -31.37 1.63
CA SER A 236 1.55 -31.01 0.93
C SER A 236 2.71 -30.90 1.91
N GLU A 237 3.82 -31.58 1.59
CA GLU A 237 5.08 -31.42 2.32
C GLU A 237 5.85 -30.17 1.88
N LYS A 238 5.45 -29.58 0.74
CA LYS A 238 6.11 -28.42 0.15
C LYS A 238 5.35 -27.13 0.43
N LEU A 239 6.09 -26.14 0.89
CA LEU A 239 5.65 -24.77 1.06
C LEU A 239 6.07 -23.94 -0.15
N THR A 240 5.10 -23.28 -0.78
CA THR A 240 5.29 -22.46 -1.98
C THR A 240 5.36 -20.98 -1.62
N PHE A 241 6.34 -20.28 -2.18
CA PHE A 241 6.54 -18.84 -2.06
C PHE A 241 6.29 -18.21 -3.42
N LYS A 242 5.38 -17.24 -3.48
CA LYS A 242 5.05 -16.52 -4.72
C LYS A 242 5.46 -15.06 -4.60
N THR A 243 6.07 -14.55 -5.66
CA THR A 243 6.53 -13.16 -5.75
C THR A 243 5.53 -12.27 -6.47
N GLY A 244 5.65 -10.95 -6.29
CA GLY A 244 4.81 -9.96 -6.97
C GLY A 244 4.95 -9.94 -8.50
N THR A 245 5.97 -10.58 -9.06
CA THR A 245 6.16 -10.75 -10.51
C THR A 245 5.49 -12.00 -11.06
N GLY A 246 4.91 -12.85 -10.19
CA GLY A 246 4.28 -14.11 -10.57
C GLY A 246 5.23 -15.33 -10.52
N LEU A 247 6.53 -15.13 -10.25
CA LEU A 247 7.46 -16.23 -10.03
C LEU A 247 7.14 -16.95 -8.72
N SER A 248 7.30 -18.27 -8.71
CA SER A 248 7.07 -19.08 -7.52
C SER A 248 8.09 -20.21 -7.39
N ASP A 249 8.56 -20.43 -6.17
CA ASP A 249 9.42 -21.55 -5.79
C ASP A 249 8.75 -22.36 -4.66
N SER A 250 8.94 -23.68 -4.65
CA SER A 250 8.43 -24.56 -3.60
C SER A 250 9.58 -25.34 -2.94
N PHE A 251 9.58 -25.39 -1.62
CA PHE A 251 10.60 -26.07 -0.82
C PHE A 251 9.96 -26.98 0.22
N ILE A 252 10.69 -27.98 0.72
CA ILE A 252 10.22 -28.81 1.83
C ILE A 252 9.99 -27.92 3.06
N ALA A 253 8.81 -28.02 3.67
CA ALA A 253 8.39 -27.14 4.75
C ALA A 253 9.30 -27.19 5.99
N SER A 254 9.86 -28.36 6.29
CA SER A 254 10.80 -28.53 7.41
C SER A 254 12.10 -27.73 7.27
N ALA A 255 12.41 -27.22 6.08
CA ALA A 255 13.53 -26.31 5.87
C ALA A 255 13.35 -24.94 6.55
N PHE A 256 12.13 -24.64 7.02
CA PHE A 256 11.73 -23.39 7.69
C PHE A 256 11.29 -23.60 9.13
N ASP A 257 11.52 -24.78 9.71
CA ASP A 257 11.29 -24.99 11.14
C ASP A 257 12.37 -24.32 12.01
N LEU A 258 12.11 -24.21 13.31
CA LEU A 258 13.00 -23.58 14.29
C LEU A 258 14.17 -24.46 14.71
#